data_AF-A0A9D8SAF4-F1
#
_entry.id   AF-A0A9D8SAF4-F1
#
_cell.length_a   1.000
_cell.length_b   1.000
_cell.length_c   1.000
_cell.angle_alpha   90.00
_cell.angle_beta   90.00
_cell.angle_gamma   90.00
#
_symmetry.space_group_name_H-M   'P 1'
#
loop_
_entity.id
_entity.type
_entity.pdbx_description
1 polymer ?
#
loop_
_entity_poly.entity_id
_entity_poly.type
_entity_poly.pdbx_seq_one_letter_code
_entity_poly.pdbx_strand_id
1 'polypeptide(L)'
;RRKLMSENLRLLYVAFTRAKEKLILVTGGKSYTEEKLCEKSLFSENGKVYASQVCDAASAEDLLLYCLTCHPKCEPLITAFSDVDEKEREDVRVELEEEMPEDIRFAEEKTKTDIPLTEEEIKRRCTALPQKKRIPAKLSVTELVKNKLADEQSEQFIVTEPTEMRKPKFMSEPEELSGAQAGTAMHTFVSTADLSLPIEKETARLVSENVMTENQAEVVLKNRRKIEAFKKSELFKKISGAKNIRKEEYFVARIPSAEFNGDESAGEEILLQGAIDLLCETENGLLLLDYKTDRASAEELINRYEKQLEYYAYAAEKCFGKPVTEICIWSFYLSREIRVEIKRR
;
A
#
# COMPACT_ATOMS: atom_id res chain seq x y z
N ARG A 1 -0.90 -1.75 19.80
CA ARG A 1 -1.35 -0.34 19.98
C ARG A 1 -0.69 0.61 18.98
N ARG A 2 0.65 0.76 18.95
CA ARG A 2 1.34 1.67 17.98
C ARG A 2 1.04 1.37 16.50
N LYS A 3 0.95 0.09 16.10
CA LYS A 3 0.57 -0.32 14.72
C LYS A 3 -0.84 0.13 14.34
N LEU A 4 -1.81 -0.02 15.25
CA LEU A 4 -3.19 0.42 15.06
C LEU A 4 -3.28 1.95 14.96
N MET A 5 -2.49 2.65 15.78
CA MET A 5 -2.40 4.11 15.76
C MET A 5 -1.84 4.63 14.42
N SER A 6 -0.76 4.03 13.92
CA SER A 6 -0.15 4.41 12.65
C SER A 6 -1.12 4.22 11.48
N GLU A 7 -1.88 3.12 11.48
CA GLU A 7 -2.90 2.88 10.46
C GLU A 7 -4.07 3.87 10.58
N ASN A 8 -4.53 4.19 11.80
CA ASN A 8 -5.57 5.21 12.01
C ASN A 8 -5.13 6.59 11.51
N LEU A 9 -3.89 7.00 11.77
CA LEU A 9 -3.31 8.26 11.25
C LEU A 9 -3.24 8.26 9.73
N ARG A 10 -2.82 7.14 9.13
CA ARG A 10 -2.80 6.99 7.67
C ARG A 10 -4.20 7.08 7.07
N LEU A 11 -5.18 6.41 7.67
CA LEU A 11 -6.58 6.44 7.20
C LEU A 11 -7.15 7.86 7.27
N LEU A 12 -6.94 8.58 8.37
CA LEU A 12 -7.31 9.99 8.49
C LEU A 12 -6.63 10.84 7.41
N TYR A 13 -5.32 10.71 7.25
CA TYR A 13 -4.58 11.44 6.21
C TYR A 13 -5.14 11.19 4.81
N VAL A 14 -5.41 9.93 4.45
CA VAL A 14 -6.01 9.58 3.15
C VAL A 14 -7.40 10.16 3.00
N ALA A 15 -8.23 10.11 4.05
CA ALA A 15 -9.57 10.67 4.05
C ALA A 15 -9.55 12.19 3.79
N PHE A 16 -8.71 12.94 4.51
CA PHE A 16 -8.56 14.39 4.35
C PHE A 16 -7.97 14.81 3.00
N THR A 17 -7.08 14.00 2.42
CA THR A 17 -6.39 14.36 1.17
C THR A 17 -7.08 13.84 -0.09
N ARG A 18 -7.99 12.85 0.00
CA ARG A 18 -8.71 12.31 -1.16
C ARG A 18 -10.14 12.82 -1.32
N ALA A 19 -10.74 13.37 -0.27
CA ALA A 19 -12.08 13.95 -0.39
C ALA A 19 -12.02 15.15 -1.36
N LYS A 20 -12.85 15.13 -2.41
CA LYS A 20 -12.87 16.18 -3.45
C LYS A 20 -13.95 17.23 -3.23
N GLU A 21 -15.07 16.85 -2.63
CA GLU A 21 -16.23 17.72 -2.45
C GLU A 21 -16.66 17.80 -0.99
N LYS A 22 -16.92 16.65 -0.35
CA LYS A 22 -17.34 16.57 1.06
C LYS A 22 -16.68 15.38 1.76
N LEU A 23 -16.25 15.59 3.00
CA LEU A 23 -15.80 14.54 3.91
C LEU A 23 -16.81 14.40 5.05
N ILE A 24 -17.30 13.18 5.27
CA ILE A 24 -18.19 12.84 6.39
C ILE A 24 -17.45 11.82 7.25
N LEU A 25 -17.21 12.16 8.51
CA LEU A 25 -16.57 11.29 9.49
C LEU A 25 -17.61 10.85 10.51
N VAL A 26 -17.81 9.54 10.65
CA VAL A 26 -18.74 8.96 11.63
C VAL A 26 -17.91 8.35 12.76
N THR A 27 -18.12 8.83 13.98
CA THR A 27 -17.45 8.31 15.18
C THR A 27 -18.47 7.58 16.06
N GLY A 28 -18.00 6.55 16.78
CA GLY A 28 -18.83 5.75 17.68
C GLY A 28 -18.82 6.25 19.13
N GLY A 29 -18.18 7.39 19.40
CA GLY A 29 -18.11 7.97 20.73
C GLY A 29 -19.49 8.43 21.20
N LYS A 30 -19.76 8.23 22.49
CA LYS A 30 -20.83 8.98 23.18
C LYS A 30 -20.48 10.46 23.04
N SER A 31 -21.25 11.18 22.21
CA SER A 31 -21.35 12.63 22.00
C SER A 31 -20.05 13.45 21.99
N TYR A 32 -19.94 14.35 21.01
CA TYR A 32 -19.00 15.47 21.05
C TYR A 32 -19.45 16.44 22.15
N THR A 33 -19.13 16.14 23.42
CA THR A 33 -19.40 17.07 24.52
C THR A 33 -18.25 18.07 24.63
N GLU A 34 -18.60 19.33 24.88
CA GLU A 34 -17.64 20.41 25.20
C GLU A 34 -16.67 19.98 26.32
N GLU A 35 -17.14 19.15 27.26
CA GLU A 35 -16.34 18.53 28.32
C GLU A 35 -15.14 17.71 27.80
N LYS A 36 -15.30 16.90 26.75
CA LYS A 36 -14.20 16.12 26.17
C LYS A 36 -13.20 17.01 25.46
N LEU A 37 -13.67 18.05 24.76
CA LEU A 37 -12.80 19.05 24.13
C LEU A 37 -11.96 19.77 25.18
N CYS A 38 -12.58 20.17 26.30
CA CYS A 38 -11.92 20.80 27.43
C CYS A 38 -10.93 19.85 28.15
N GLU A 39 -11.26 18.57 28.31
CA GLU A 39 -10.32 17.59 28.89
C GLU A 39 -9.08 17.43 27.99
N LYS A 40 -9.28 17.38 26.67
CA LYS A 40 -8.19 17.20 25.70
C LYS A 40 -7.34 18.47 25.52
N SER A 41 -7.89 19.66 25.77
CA SER A 41 -7.15 20.91 25.65
C SER A 41 -6.05 21.07 26.70
N LEU A 42 -6.20 20.44 27.88
CA LEU A 42 -5.18 20.36 28.94
C LEU A 42 -3.85 19.75 28.45
N PHE A 43 -3.90 19.05 27.32
CA PHE A 43 -2.77 18.35 26.73
C PHE A 43 -2.23 19.03 25.46
N SER A 44 -2.71 20.24 25.17
CA SER A 44 -2.23 21.11 24.10
C SER A 44 -1.73 22.44 24.66
N GLU A 45 -0.55 22.85 24.24
CA GLU A 45 0.06 24.12 24.64
C GLU A 45 0.59 24.85 23.39
N ASN A 46 0.30 26.14 23.25
CA ASN A 46 0.74 26.98 22.12
C ASN A 46 0.43 26.37 20.74
N GLY A 47 -0.77 25.80 20.57
CA GLY A 47 -1.20 25.19 19.32
C GLY A 47 -0.48 23.88 18.96
N LYS A 48 0.15 23.22 19.95
CA LYS A 48 0.80 21.92 19.77
C LYS A 48 0.32 20.93 20.82
N VAL A 49 0.13 19.69 20.38
CA VAL A 49 -0.24 18.56 21.24
C VAL A 49 1.02 17.84 21.69
N TYR A 50 1.09 17.45 22.97
CA TYR A 50 2.21 16.62 23.44
C TYR A 50 2.25 15.26 22.70
N ALA A 51 3.44 14.87 22.23
CA ALA A 51 3.61 13.64 21.46
C ALA A 51 3.19 12.36 22.22
N SER A 52 3.30 12.36 23.55
CA SER A 52 2.80 11.27 24.41
C SER A 52 1.29 11.07 24.27
N GLN A 53 0.54 12.17 24.15
CA GLN A 53 -0.92 12.16 24.09
C GLN A 53 -1.45 11.72 22.72
N VAL A 54 -0.71 12.07 21.67
CA VAL A 54 -0.94 11.53 20.32
C VAL A 54 -0.68 10.02 20.29
N CYS A 55 0.31 9.52 21.05
CA CYS A 55 0.59 8.08 21.13
C CYS A 55 -0.46 7.31 21.96
N ASP A 56 -1.08 7.97 22.94
CA ASP A 56 -2.04 7.38 23.85
C ASP A 56 -3.51 7.48 23.39
N ALA A 57 -3.78 8.24 22.33
CA ALA A 57 -5.11 8.33 21.72
C ALA A 57 -5.72 6.92 21.50
N ALA A 58 -6.97 6.75 21.91
CA ALA A 58 -7.67 5.46 21.81
C ALA A 58 -8.32 5.29 20.44
N SER A 59 -8.55 6.39 19.73
CA SER A 59 -9.38 6.43 18.52
C SER A 59 -8.93 7.53 17.54
N ALA A 60 -9.44 7.44 16.31
CA ALA A 60 -9.34 8.53 15.34
C ALA A 60 -10.09 9.80 15.81
N GLU A 61 -11.14 9.64 16.64
CA GLU A 61 -11.87 10.73 17.29
C GLU A 61 -10.96 11.55 18.20
N ASP A 62 -10.14 10.88 19.05
CA ASP A 62 -9.21 11.58 19.95
C ASP A 62 -8.18 12.42 19.18
N LEU A 63 -7.68 11.88 18.07
CA LEU A 63 -6.72 12.59 17.22
C LEU A 63 -7.32 13.84 16.59
N LEU A 64 -8.58 13.74 16.12
CA LEU A 64 -9.32 14.89 15.60
C LEU A 64 -9.55 15.93 16.69
N LEU A 65 -9.96 15.51 17.89
CA LEU A 65 -10.18 16.40 19.02
C LEU A 65 -8.91 17.15 19.39
N TYR A 66 -7.75 16.48 19.47
CA TYR A 66 -6.47 17.14 19.70
C TYR A 66 -6.09 18.15 18.59
N CYS A 67 -6.42 17.87 17.33
CA CYS A 67 -6.24 18.84 16.26
C CYS A 67 -7.17 20.05 16.40
N LEU A 68 -8.41 19.82 16.82
CA LEU A 68 -9.36 20.89 17.11
C LEU A 68 -8.91 21.75 18.28
N THR A 69 -8.31 21.18 19.34
CA THR A 69 -7.82 21.98 20.47
C THR A 69 -6.68 22.92 20.10
N CYS A 70 -5.96 22.63 19.02
CA CYS A 70 -4.91 23.49 18.49
C CYS A 70 -5.43 24.53 17.48
N HIS A 71 -6.71 24.47 17.11
CA HIS A 71 -7.29 25.35 16.10
C HIS A 71 -7.85 26.62 16.75
N PRO A 72 -7.44 27.83 16.33
CA PRO A 72 -7.86 29.10 16.96
C PRO A 72 -9.38 29.31 17.05
N LYS A 73 -10.16 28.80 16.09
CA LYS A 73 -11.64 28.89 16.13
C LYS A 73 -12.32 27.95 17.13
N CYS A 74 -11.60 26.96 17.65
CA CYS A 74 -12.10 26.11 18.72
C CYS A 74 -11.70 26.64 20.10
N GLU A 75 -10.90 27.71 20.15
CA GLU A 75 -10.51 28.37 21.40
C GLU A 75 -11.75 28.79 22.22
N PRO A 76 -12.81 29.40 21.66
CA PRO A 76 -14.05 29.71 22.41
C PRO A 76 -14.78 28.48 22.98
N LEU A 77 -14.69 27.32 22.32
CA LEU A 77 -15.28 26.06 22.78
C LEU A 77 -14.46 25.41 23.91
N ILE A 78 -13.18 25.77 23.99
CA ILE A 78 -12.25 25.36 25.04
C ILE A 78 -12.32 26.34 26.22
N THR A 79 -12.51 27.63 25.93
CA THR A 79 -12.48 28.76 26.87
C THR A 79 -13.86 29.23 27.33
N ALA A 80 -14.90 28.40 27.21
CA ALA A 80 -16.17 28.61 27.93
C ALA A 80 -16.02 28.75 29.47
N PHE A 81 -14.78 28.64 30.00
CA PHE A 81 -14.39 28.94 31.38
C PHE A 81 -13.29 30.02 31.57
N SER A 82 -12.91 30.80 30.56
CA SER A 82 -12.03 31.97 30.74
C SER A 82 -12.06 32.97 29.58
N ASP A 83 -12.40 34.23 29.88
CA ASP A 83 -12.45 35.36 28.94
C ASP A 83 -11.17 35.52 28.12
N VAL A 84 -11.30 35.79 26.80
CA VAL A 84 -10.74 36.95 26.06
C VAL A 84 -10.55 36.71 24.53
N ASP A 85 -10.97 37.75 23.79
CA ASP A 85 -10.67 38.29 22.44
C ASP A 85 -10.68 37.44 21.16
N GLU A 86 -11.59 37.87 20.27
CA GLU A 86 -11.71 37.51 18.85
C GLU A 86 -10.61 38.14 17.99
N LYS A 87 -9.98 37.33 17.12
CA LYS A 87 -9.50 37.79 15.81
C LYS A 87 -9.82 36.78 14.70
N GLU A 88 -10.53 37.27 13.68
CA GLU A 88 -10.93 36.56 12.47
C GLU A 88 -9.75 36.05 11.63
N ARG A 89 -9.88 34.81 11.09
CA ARG A 89 -9.30 34.36 9.81
C ARG A 89 -10.22 33.30 9.17
N GLU A 90 -10.62 33.51 7.92
CA GLU A 90 -11.42 32.63 7.06
C GLU A 90 -10.57 31.41 6.64
N ASP A 91 -10.97 30.16 6.89
CA ASP A 91 -11.64 29.30 5.89
C ASP A 91 -12.43 28.12 6.52
N VAL A 92 -12.52 28.05 7.85
CA VAL A 92 -13.16 26.95 8.58
C VAL A 92 -14.36 27.47 9.38
N ARG A 93 -15.55 26.90 9.19
CA ARG A 93 -16.74 27.16 10.02
C ARG A 93 -16.93 25.96 10.94
N VAL A 94 -16.94 26.20 12.25
CA VAL A 94 -17.21 25.17 13.26
C VAL A 94 -18.58 25.47 13.85
N GLU A 95 -19.55 24.60 13.59
CA GLU A 95 -20.89 24.67 14.18
C GLU A 95 -21.09 23.40 15.00
N LEU A 96 -21.35 23.57 16.30
CA LEU A 96 -21.84 22.52 17.17
C LEU A 96 -23.37 22.61 17.13
N GLU A 97 -23.98 21.79 16.30
CA GLU A 97 -25.41 21.53 16.37
C GLU A 97 -25.63 20.30 17.27
N GLU A 98 -26.06 20.54 18.50
CA GLU A 98 -26.72 19.50 19.29
C GLU A 98 -28.10 19.25 18.68
N GLU A 99 -28.16 18.54 17.55
CA GLU A 99 -29.42 17.90 17.18
C GLU A 99 -29.65 16.77 18.19
N MET A 100 -30.41 17.08 19.25
CA MET A 100 -31.20 16.05 19.91
C MET A 100 -32.17 15.55 18.84
N PRO A 101 -32.01 14.33 18.32
CA PRO A 101 -32.94 13.84 17.34
C PRO A 101 -34.25 13.58 18.10
N GLU A 102 -35.23 14.48 17.97
CA GLU A 102 -36.54 14.31 18.61
C GLU A 102 -37.27 13.06 18.09
N ASP A 103 -36.81 12.43 17.01
CA ASP A 103 -37.34 11.16 16.52
C ASP A 103 -36.30 10.34 15.71
N ILE A 104 -35.06 10.15 16.20
CA ILE A 104 -34.37 8.89 15.87
C ILE A 104 -34.97 7.82 16.76
N ARG A 105 -36.19 7.40 16.39
CA ARG A 105 -36.61 6.04 16.67
C ARG A 105 -35.63 5.19 15.90
N PHE A 106 -34.59 4.71 16.59
CA PHE A 106 -34.08 3.40 16.24
C PHE A 106 -35.33 2.54 16.14
N ALA A 107 -35.69 2.13 14.93
CA ALA A 107 -36.66 1.08 14.79
C ALA A 107 -36.02 -0.08 15.54
N GLU A 108 -36.38 -0.26 16.80
CA GLU A 108 -36.29 -1.54 17.47
C GLU A 108 -37.30 -2.45 16.76
N GLU A 109 -37.11 -2.70 15.46
CA GLU A 109 -37.34 -4.03 14.96
C GLU A 109 -36.28 -4.91 15.61
N LYS A 110 -36.52 -5.20 16.89
CA LYS A 110 -36.25 -6.51 17.44
C LYS A 110 -37.10 -7.44 16.58
N THR A 111 -36.60 -7.81 15.40
CA THR A 111 -36.95 -9.10 14.83
C THR A 111 -36.63 -10.08 15.94
N LYS A 112 -37.66 -10.50 16.68
CA LYS A 112 -37.59 -11.63 17.59
C LYS A 112 -37.18 -12.80 16.72
N THR A 113 -35.88 -13.04 16.66
CA THR A 113 -35.40 -14.33 16.24
C THR A 113 -35.75 -15.24 17.40
N ASP A 114 -36.69 -16.16 17.18
CA ASP A 114 -37.15 -17.18 18.16
C ASP A 114 -36.06 -18.20 18.51
N ILE A 115 -34.78 -17.81 18.42
CA ILE A 115 -33.66 -18.64 18.80
C ILE A 115 -33.30 -18.24 20.24
N PRO A 116 -33.52 -19.12 21.23
CA PRO A 116 -33.08 -18.84 22.59
C PRO A 116 -31.56 -18.70 22.56
N LEU A 117 -31.06 -17.46 22.75
CA LEU A 117 -29.65 -17.18 22.95
C LEU A 117 -29.28 -17.60 24.39
N THR A 118 -29.27 -18.90 24.65
CA THR A 118 -28.75 -19.46 25.89
C THR A 118 -27.23 -19.22 25.97
N GLU A 119 -26.65 -19.21 27.17
CA GLU A 119 -25.18 -19.12 27.34
C GLU A 119 -24.45 -20.21 26.55
N GLU A 120 -25.05 -21.38 26.38
CA GLU A 120 -24.53 -22.47 25.56
C GLU A 120 -24.61 -22.19 24.05
N GLU A 121 -25.67 -21.55 23.55
CA GLU A 121 -25.80 -21.16 22.14
C GLU A 121 -24.90 -19.97 21.80
N ILE A 122 -24.75 -19.00 22.73
CA ILE A 122 -23.77 -17.92 22.62
C ILE A 122 -22.36 -18.49 22.64
N LYS A 123 -22.05 -19.41 23.58
CA LYS A 123 -20.79 -20.15 23.55
C LYS A 123 -20.64 -20.84 22.21
N ARG A 124 -21.55 -21.71 21.77
CA ARG A 124 -21.45 -22.41 20.48
C ARG A 124 -21.18 -21.48 19.29
N ARG A 125 -21.84 -20.31 19.21
CA ARG A 125 -21.64 -19.33 18.13
C ARG A 125 -20.32 -18.57 18.24
N CYS A 126 -19.90 -18.21 19.45
CA CYS A 126 -18.67 -17.46 19.69
C CYS A 126 -17.42 -18.36 19.82
N THR A 127 -17.62 -19.63 20.17
CA THR A 127 -16.60 -20.64 20.46
C THR A 127 -16.29 -21.49 19.22
N ALA A 128 -17.06 -21.32 18.13
CA ALA A 128 -16.80 -21.87 16.80
C ALA A 128 -16.18 -20.85 15.82
N LEU A 129 -15.44 -19.86 16.31
CA LEU A 129 -14.26 -19.43 15.56
C LEU A 129 -13.10 -20.23 16.12
N PRO A 130 -12.79 -21.43 15.57
CA PRO A 130 -11.46 -21.96 15.75
C PRO A 130 -10.49 -20.82 15.46
N GLN A 131 -9.35 -20.78 16.13
CA GLN A 131 -8.23 -19.95 15.71
C GLN A 131 -7.71 -20.46 14.34
N LYS A 132 -8.58 -20.60 13.33
CA LYS A 132 -8.22 -20.68 11.92
C LYS A 132 -7.29 -19.51 11.74
N LYS A 133 -6.01 -19.81 11.49
CA LYS A 133 -5.01 -18.83 11.07
C LYS A 133 -5.75 -17.87 10.13
N ARG A 134 -5.85 -16.58 10.48
CA ARG A 134 -6.63 -15.61 9.69
C ARG A 134 -6.11 -15.63 8.26
N ILE A 135 -6.82 -16.33 7.37
CA ILE A 135 -6.48 -16.36 5.96
C ILE A 135 -6.94 -15.00 5.40
N PRO A 136 -6.02 -14.17 4.89
CA PRO A 136 -6.38 -12.90 4.29
C PRO A 136 -7.13 -13.16 2.99
N ALA A 137 -8.23 -12.43 2.76
CA ALA A 137 -9.00 -12.55 1.51
C ALA A 137 -8.22 -12.06 0.28
N LYS A 138 -7.24 -11.16 0.50
CA LYS A 138 -6.44 -10.54 -0.55
C LYS A 138 -5.00 -10.33 -0.09
N LEU A 139 -4.03 -10.68 -0.95
CA LEU A 139 -2.60 -10.56 -0.70
C LEU A 139 -1.86 -10.05 -1.94
N SER A 140 -0.80 -9.28 -1.73
CA SER A 140 0.17 -9.01 -2.79
C SER A 140 1.20 -10.13 -2.90
N VAL A 141 1.78 -10.30 -4.09
CA VAL A 141 2.84 -11.32 -4.30
C VAL A 141 4.03 -11.09 -3.37
N THR A 142 4.41 -9.84 -3.13
CA THR A 142 5.55 -9.52 -2.26
C THR A 142 5.27 -9.88 -0.79
N GLU A 143 4.03 -9.73 -0.32
CA GLU A 143 3.62 -10.19 1.02
C GLU A 143 3.65 -11.71 1.12
N LEU A 144 3.11 -12.41 0.12
CA LEU A 144 3.06 -13.87 0.10
C LEU A 144 4.48 -14.48 0.12
N VAL A 145 5.38 -13.94 -0.70
CA VAL A 145 6.77 -14.42 -0.76
C VAL A 145 7.52 -14.14 0.53
N LYS A 146 7.35 -12.96 1.14
CA LYS A 146 7.98 -12.64 2.44
C LYS A 146 7.55 -13.59 3.55
N ASN A 147 6.27 -13.96 3.59
CA ASN A 147 5.77 -14.88 4.61
C ASN A 147 6.33 -16.29 4.42
N LYS A 148 6.41 -16.80 3.19
CA LYS A 148 7.00 -18.12 2.93
C LYS A 148 8.47 -18.20 3.30
N LEU A 149 9.24 -17.15 3.00
CA LEU A 149 10.65 -17.07 3.39
C LEU A 149 10.84 -16.97 4.91
N ALA A 150 9.88 -16.37 5.62
CA ALA A 150 9.88 -16.33 7.08
C ALA A 150 9.60 -17.71 7.70
N ASP A 151 8.69 -18.50 7.11
CA ASP A 151 8.38 -19.86 7.59
C ASP A 151 9.57 -20.83 7.43
N GLU A 152 10.49 -20.62 6.47
CA GLU A 152 11.70 -21.44 6.29
C GLU A 152 12.85 -21.10 7.27
N GLN A 153 12.81 -19.93 7.91
CA GLN A 153 13.82 -19.45 8.85
C GLN A 153 13.15 -18.99 10.16
N SER A 154 12.88 -19.96 11.04
CA SER A 154 12.37 -19.80 12.41
C SER A 154 10.93 -19.28 12.55
N GLU A 155 10.17 -19.91 13.46
CA GLU A 155 8.82 -19.55 13.88
C GLU A 155 8.76 -18.16 14.54
N GLN A 156 9.00 -17.11 13.77
CA GLN A 156 8.63 -15.76 14.12
C GLN A 156 7.76 -15.21 13.01
N PHE A 157 6.48 -15.06 13.34
CA PHE A 157 5.57 -14.17 12.62
C PHE A 157 6.30 -12.83 12.41
N ILE A 158 6.88 -12.61 11.24
CA ILE A 158 7.38 -11.30 10.84
C ILE A 158 6.13 -10.48 10.54
N VAL A 159 5.52 -9.95 11.61
CA VAL A 159 4.69 -8.77 11.50
C VAL A 159 5.66 -7.67 11.11
N THR A 160 5.91 -7.54 9.80
CA THR A 160 6.72 -6.50 9.16
C THR A 160 6.64 -5.25 10.01
N GLU A 161 7.72 -4.97 10.74
CA GLU A 161 7.85 -3.66 11.35
C GLU A 161 7.77 -2.67 10.20
N PRO A 162 6.93 -1.61 10.29
CA PRO A 162 6.96 -0.56 9.30
C PRO A 162 8.39 -0.03 9.32
N THR A 163 9.10 -0.30 8.24
CA THR A 163 10.30 0.42 7.85
C THR A 163 9.97 1.89 8.06
N GLU A 164 10.81 2.59 8.82
CA GLU A 164 10.69 3.98 9.26
C GLU A 164 9.67 4.80 8.45
N MET A 165 8.70 5.41 9.16
CA MET A 165 7.72 6.32 8.55
C MET A 165 8.46 7.32 7.67
N ARG A 166 8.31 7.18 6.34
CA ARG A 166 8.94 8.08 5.38
C ARG A 166 8.44 9.49 5.67
N LYS A 167 9.38 10.41 5.93
CA LYS A 167 9.05 11.83 6.10
C LYS A 167 8.29 12.32 4.87
N PRO A 168 7.21 13.11 5.03
CA PRO A 168 6.51 13.72 3.91
C PRO A 168 7.48 14.49 3.01
N LYS A 169 7.28 14.42 1.69
CA LYS A 169 8.18 15.02 0.68
C LYS A 169 8.48 16.51 0.87
N PHE A 170 7.59 17.25 1.55
CA PHE A 170 7.78 18.67 1.82
C PHE A 170 8.71 18.96 3.03
N MET A 171 9.02 17.94 3.84
CA MET A 171 9.89 18.02 5.02
C MET A 171 11.32 17.48 4.76
N SER A 172 11.58 16.98 3.56
CA SER A 172 12.90 16.50 3.15
C SER A 172 13.60 17.58 2.32
N GLU A 173 14.84 17.92 2.68
CA GLU A 173 15.75 18.63 1.78
C GLU A 173 15.94 17.83 0.47
N PRO A 174 16.33 18.46 -0.64
CA PRO A 174 16.65 17.75 -1.88
C PRO A 174 17.94 16.94 -1.68
N GLU A 175 17.83 15.80 -1.00
CA GLU A 175 18.91 14.84 -0.86
C GLU A 175 19.16 14.14 -2.20
N GLU A 176 20.42 13.79 -2.45
CA GLU A 176 20.79 12.85 -3.51
C GLU A 176 19.94 11.57 -3.35
N LEU A 177 19.35 11.11 -4.44
CA LEU A 177 18.49 9.93 -4.42
C LEU A 177 19.25 8.74 -3.82
N SER A 178 18.70 8.15 -2.75
CA SER A 178 19.24 6.93 -2.17
C SER A 178 19.31 5.81 -3.22
N GLY A 179 20.14 4.79 -2.99
CA GLY A 179 20.30 3.67 -3.93
C GLY A 179 18.97 3.02 -4.35
N ALA A 180 18.01 2.91 -3.43
CA ALA A 180 16.67 2.38 -3.69
C ALA A 180 15.82 3.33 -4.56
N GLN A 181 15.91 4.64 -4.32
CA GLN A 181 15.20 5.65 -5.13
C GLN A 181 15.80 5.75 -6.54
N ALA A 182 17.12 5.61 -6.68
CA ALA A 182 17.78 5.52 -7.97
C ALA A 182 17.35 4.27 -8.76
N GLY A 183 17.23 3.12 -8.07
CA GLY A 183 16.69 1.90 -8.66
C GLY A 183 15.25 2.07 -9.13
N THR A 184 14.41 2.71 -8.31
CA THR A 184 13.01 3.02 -8.65
C THR A 184 12.93 3.91 -9.90
N ALA A 185 13.76 4.96 -9.98
CA ALA A 185 13.79 5.85 -11.16
C ALA A 185 14.13 5.10 -12.45
N MET A 186 15.13 4.22 -12.40
CA MET A 186 15.52 3.38 -13.53
C MET A 186 14.41 2.42 -13.94
N HIS A 187 13.77 1.77 -12.98
CA HIS A 187 12.64 0.86 -13.22
C HIS A 187 11.46 1.61 -13.86
N THR A 188 11.02 2.72 -13.26
CA THR A 188 9.94 3.56 -13.79
C THR A 188 10.22 4.03 -15.21
N PHE A 189 11.45 4.43 -15.52
CA PHE A 189 11.83 4.80 -16.88
C PHE A 189 11.64 3.63 -17.84
N VAL A 190 12.22 2.46 -17.58
CA VAL A 190 12.20 1.33 -18.53
C VAL A 190 10.77 0.78 -18.72
N SER A 191 9.98 0.75 -17.64
CA SER A 191 8.58 0.34 -17.66
C SER A 191 7.67 1.30 -18.43
N THR A 192 7.98 2.60 -18.48
CA THR A 192 7.08 3.59 -19.11
C THR A 192 7.59 4.09 -20.47
N ALA A 193 8.90 4.12 -20.66
CA ALA A 193 9.55 4.73 -21.81
C ALA A 193 9.23 4.02 -23.13
N ASP A 194 9.04 4.78 -24.20
CA ASP A 194 9.25 4.28 -25.56
C ASP A 194 10.76 4.14 -25.82
N LEU A 195 11.25 2.90 -25.68
CA LEU A 195 12.67 2.58 -25.85
C LEU A 195 13.13 2.62 -27.32
N SER A 196 12.23 2.81 -28.29
CA SER A 196 12.61 3.08 -29.68
C SER A 196 13.16 4.50 -29.87
N LEU A 197 12.82 5.43 -28.97
CA LEU A 197 13.25 6.82 -29.00
C LEU A 197 14.58 7.04 -28.26
N PRO A 198 15.25 8.19 -28.47
CA PRO A 198 16.39 8.60 -27.67
C PRO A 198 16.04 8.76 -26.19
N ILE A 199 16.91 8.30 -25.30
CA ILE A 199 16.68 8.30 -23.84
C ILE A 199 16.42 9.73 -23.35
N GLU A 200 17.19 10.70 -23.83
CA GLU A 200 17.09 12.11 -23.44
C GLU A 200 15.71 12.70 -23.75
N LYS A 201 15.17 12.39 -24.95
CA LYS A 201 13.85 12.83 -25.37
C LYS A 201 12.77 12.23 -24.48
N GLU A 202 12.92 10.95 -24.15
CA GLU A 202 11.93 10.22 -23.38
C GLU A 202 11.96 10.60 -21.90
N THR A 203 13.14 10.85 -21.33
CA THR A 203 13.25 11.42 -19.98
C THR A 203 12.58 12.79 -19.90
N ALA A 204 12.77 13.65 -20.90
CA ALA A 204 12.13 14.97 -20.93
C ALA A 204 10.59 14.86 -21.02
N ARG A 205 10.09 13.93 -21.85
CA ARG A 205 8.65 13.65 -21.95
C ARG A 205 8.08 13.19 -20.60
N LEU A 206 8.71 12.20 -19.97
CA LEU A 206 8.24 11.64 -18.69
C LEU A 206 8.31 12.65 -17.54
N VAL A 207 9.25 13.59 -17.56
CA VAL A 207 9.27 14.73 -16.62
C VAL A 207 8.11 15.67 -16.89
N SER A 208 7.87 16.04 -18.15
CA SER A 208 6.77 16.94 -18.52
C SER A 208 5.38 16.37 -18.19
N GLU A 209 5.24 15.05 -18.22
CA GLU A 209 4.02 14.32 -17.85
C GLU A 209 3.91 14.03 -16.34
N ASN A 210 4.86 14.53 -15.52
CA ASN A 210 4.94 14.28 -14.08
C ASN A 210 5.03 12.79 -13.69
N VAL A 211 5.51 11.93 -14.61
CA VAL A 211 5.78 10.51 -14.33
C VAL A 211 7.03 10.36 -13.48
N MET A 212 8.03 11.23 -13.69
CA MET A 212 9.27 11.28 -12.90
C MET A 212 9.72 12.71 -12.64
N THR A 213 10.53 12.90 -11.60
CA THR A 213 11.12 14.21 -11.26
C THR A 213 12.39 14.47 -12.07
N GLU A 214 12.84 15.72 -12.12
CA GLU A 214 14.12 16.10 -12.76
C GLU A 214 15.31 15.32 -12.18
N ASN A 215 15.38 15.17 -10.85
CA ASN A 215 16.42 14.38 -10.19
C ASN A 215 16.39 12.90 -10.61
N GLN A 216 15.20 12.32 -10.80
CA GLN A 216 15.06 10.95 -11.28
C GLN A 216 15.51 10.81 -12.74
N ALA A 217 15.15 11.77 -13.60
CA ALA A 217 15.62 11.82 -14.97
C ALA A 217 17.16 11.94 -15.05
N GLU A 218 17.78 12.75 -14.19
CA GLU A 218 19.23 12.88 -14.13
C GLU A 218 19.91 11.54 -13.78
N VAL A 219 19.34 10.76 -12.84
CA VAL A 219 19.84 9.41 -12.51
C VAL A 219 19.75 8.47 -13.70
N VAL A 220 18.64 8.52 -14.45
CA VAL A 220 18.45 7.73 -15.68
C VAL A 220 19.52 8.08 -16.71
N LEU A 221 19.74 9.38 -16.95
CA LEU A 221 20.76 9.87 -17.88
C LEU A 221 22.18 9.48 -17.47
N LYS A 222 22.52 9.55 -16.18
CA LYS A 222 23.79 9.07 -15.62
C LYS A 222 24.00 7.58 -15.88
N ASN A 223 22.93 6.79 -15.89
CA ASN A 223 22.96 5.34 -16.12
C ASN A 223 22.61 4.93 -17.56
N ARG A 224 22.56 5.87 -18.53
CA ARG A 224 22.14 5.61 -19.92
C ARG A 224 22.83 4.42 -20.58
N ARG A 225 24.11 4.18 -20.26
CA ARG A 225 24.89 3.05 -20.81
C ARG A 225 24.25 1.70 -20.51
N LYS A 226 23.61 1.54 -19.34
CA LYS A 226 22.93 0.30 -18.95
C LYS A 226 21.62 0.09 -19.70
N ILE A 227 20.89 1.18 -19.98
CA ILE A 227 19.67 1.15 -20.80
C ILE A 227 20.03 0.84 -22.24
N GLU A 228 21.10 1.44 -22.76
CA GLU A 228 21.61 1.14 -24.09
C GLU A 228 22.11 -0.32 -24.21
N ALA A 229 22.69 -0.89 -23.15
CA ALA A 229 23.02 -2.31 -23.12
C ALA A 229 21.76 -3.19 -23.22
N PHE A 230 20.67 -2.81 -22.55
CA PHE A 230 19.38 -3.49 -22.70
C PHE A 230 18.84 -3.38 -24.12
N LYS A 231 18.80 -2.17 -24.70
CA LYS A 231 18.32 -1.94 -26.08
C LYS A 231 19.09 -2.75 -27.13
N LYS A 232 20.37 -3.06 -26.87
CA LYS A 232 21.22 -3.87 -27.77
C LYS A 232 21.13 -5.37 -27.53
N SER A 233 20.50 -5.80 -26.44
CA SER A 233 20.41 -7.22 -26.06
C SER A 233 19.52 -8.02 -27.02
N GLU A 234 19.81 -9.32 -27.14
CA GLU A 234 18.95 -10.25 -27.88
C GLU A 234 17.55 -10.35 -27.25
N LEU A 235 17.44 -10.23 -25.93
CA LEU A 235 16.17 -10.16 -25.21
C LEU A 235 15.29 -9.01 -25.71
N PHE A 236 15.86 -7.81 -25.81
CA PHE A 236 15.12 -6.63 -26.27
C PHE A 236 14.70 -6.75 -27.73
N LYS A 237 15.57 -7.29 -28.61
CA LYS A 237 15.20 -7.57 -30.00
C LYS A 237 14.02 -8.55 -30.10
N LYS A 238 14.06 -9.61 -29.28
CA LYS A 238 12.98 -10.59 -29.19
C LYS A 238 11.68 -9.96 -28.71
N ILE A 239 11.72 -9.16 -27.65
CA ILE A 239 10.55 -8.45 -27.11
C ILE A 239 9.99 -7.47 -28.13
N SER A 240 10.85 -6.72 -28.82
CA SER A 240 10.44 -5.73 -29.83
C SER A 240 9.75 -6.36 -31.04
N GLY A 241 10.05 -7.63 -31.35
CA GLY A 241 9.37 -8.41 -32.38
C GLY A 241 8.16 -9.20 -31.89
N ALA A 242 7.85 -9.18 -30.59
CA ALA A 242 6.75 -9.93 -29.99
C ALA A 242 5.38 -9.29 -30.28
N LYS A 243 4.32 -10.09 -30.13
CA LYS A 243 2.94 -9.60 -30.21
C LYS A 243 2.45 -9.18 -28.82
N ASN A 244 1.50 -8.24 -28.77
CA ASN A 244 0.81 -7.85 -27.54
C ASN A 244 1.77 -7.56 -26.36
N ILE A 245 2.73 -6.65 -26.55
CA ILE A 245 3.65 -6.23 -25.48
C ILE A 245 2.86 -5.40 -24.46
N ARG A 246 2.85 -5.86 -23.22
CA ARG A 246 2.20 -5.23 -22.07
C ARG A 246 3.27 -4.87 -21.06
N LYS A 247 3.31 -3.60 -20.65
CA LYS A 247 4.19 -3.13 -19.59
C LYS A 247 3.36 -2.79 -18.36
N GLU A 248 3.88 -3.05 -17.17
CA GLU A 248 3.17 -2.84 -15.89
C GLU A 248 1.78 -3.49 -15.88
N GLU A 249 1.72 -4.77 -16.28
CA GLU A 249 0.45 -5.51 -16.35
C GLU A 249 -0.02 -5.91 -14.96
N TYR A 250 -1.04 -5.21 -14.45
CA TYR A 250 -1.69 -5.52 -13.19
C TYR A 250 -2.58 -6.76 -13.32
N PHE A 251 -2.51 -7.65 -12.34
CA PHE A 251 -3.37 -8.83 -12.31
C PHE A 251 -4.01 -9.05 -10.94
N VAL A 252 -5.11 -9.77 -10.96
CA VAL A 252 -5.73 -10.40 -9.80
C VAL A 252 -6.03 -11.84 -10.16
N ALA A 253 -5.47 -12.79 -9.43
CA ALA A 253 -5.65 -14.22 -9.64
C ALA A 253 -6.10 -14.89 -8.34
N ARG A 254 -6.89 -15.97 -8.45
CA ARG A 254 -7.24 -16.80 -7.30
C ARG A 254 -6.16 -17.86 -7.10
N ILE A 255 -5.71 -18.03 -5.86
CA ILE A 255 -4.79 -19.11 -5.47
C ILE A 255 -5.39 -19.90 -4.29
N PRO A 256 -5.08 -21.21 -4.16
CA PRO A 256 -5.49 -21.99 -3.00
C PRO A 256 -4.95 -21.38 -1.68
N SER A 257 -5.74 -21.40 -0.61
CA SER A 257 -5.33 -20.91 0.71
C SER A 257 -4.12 -21.63 1.29
N ALA A 258 -3.90 -22.89 0.93
CA ALA A 258 -2.73 -23.68 1.28
C ALA A 258 -1.41 -23.00 0.86
N GLU A 259 -1.44 -22.14 -0.16
CA GLU A 259 -0.28 -21.34 -0.55
C GLU A 259 0.14 -20.33 0.51
N PHE A 260 -0.74 -19.94 1.43
CA PHE A 260 -0.43 -18.92 2.45
C PHE A 260 0.05 -19.52 3.76
N ASN A 261 -0.58 -20.60 4.25
CA ASN A 261 -0.33 -21.13 5.59
C ASN A 261 0.02 -22.63 5.63
N GLY A 262 0.15 -23.27 4.46
CA GLY A 262 0.39 -24.72 4.32
C GLY A 262 -0.77 -25.61 4.78
N ASP A 263 -1.89 -25.01 5.18
CA ASP A 263 -3.04 -25.71 5.74
C ASP A 263 -4.12 -25.82 4.67
N GLU A 264 -4.44 -27.04 4.24
CA GLU A 264 -5.48 -27.35 3.24
C GLU A 264 -6.90 -27.15 3.77
N SER A 265 -7.09 -26.13 4.61
CA SER A 265 -8.37 -25.81 5.21
C SER A 265 -9.41 -25.46 4.13
N ALA A 266 -10.26 -26.45 3.84
CA ALA A 266 -11.54 -26.37 3.15
C ALA A 266 -11.60 -25.67 1.79
N GLY A 267 -10.55 -25.74 0.97
CA GLY A 267 -10.59 -25.25 -0.42
C GLY A 267 -10.90 -23.75 -0.54
N GLU A 268 -10.57 -22.97 0.49
CA GLU A 268 -10.72 -21.52 0.48
C GLU A 268 -9.72 -20.92 -0.53
N GLU A 269 -10.13 -19.89 -1.27
CA GLU A 269 -9.28 -19.20 -2.25
C GLU A 269 -8.87 -17.81 -1.73
N ILE A 270 -7.63 -17.41 -2.03
CA ILE A 270 -7.10 -16.08 -1.75
C ILE A 270 -6.96 -15.32 -3.06
N LEU A 271 -7.30 -14.02 -3.06
CA LEU A 271 -7.01 -13.13 -4.17
C LEU A 271 -5.55 -12.67 -4.10
N LEU A 272 -4.73 -13.15 -5.03
CA LEU A 272 -3.37 -12.71 -5.25
C LEU A 272 -3.35 -11.54 -6.24
N GLN A 273 -2.70 -10.44 -5.86
CA GLN A 273 -2.49 -9.28 -6.75
C GLN A 273 -1.01 -8.98 -6.97
N GLY A 274 -0.68 -8.46 -8.15
CA GLY A 274 0.65 -8.01 -8.49
C GLY A 274 0.67 -7.19 -9.78
N ALA A 275 1.86 -6.73 -10.13
CA ALA A 275 2.15 -6.09 -11.41
C ALA A 275 3.34 -6.82 -12.04
N ILE A 276 3.21 -7.18 -13.30
CA ILE A 276 4.29 -7.77 -14.10
C ILE A 276 4.92 -6.66 -14.91
N ASP A 277 6.23 -6.44 -14.73
CA ASP A 277 6.95 -5.35 -15.40
C ASP A 277 6.79 -5.38 -16.93
N LEU A 278 6.97 -6.56 -17.54
CA LEU A 278 6.67 -6.77 -18.95
C LEU A 278 6.18 -8.20 -19.22
N LEU A 279 5.09 -8.29 -19.99
CA LEU A 279 4.53 -9.53 -20.50
C LEU A 279 4.32 -9.38 -22.01
N CYS A 280 4.78 -10.33 -22.81
CA CYS A 280 4.50 -10.33 -24.24
C CYS A 280 4.23 -11.73 -24.79
N GLU A 281 3.58 -11.78 -25.95
CA GLU A 281 3.26 -13.02 -26.63
C GLU A 281 4.34 -13.34 -27.67
N THR A 282 4.97 -14.50 -27.49
CA THR A 282 5.88 -15.11 -28.46
C THR A 282 5.16 -16.17 -29.29
N GLU A 283 5.85 -16.78 -30.25
CA GLU A 283 5.28 -17.87 -31.06
C GLU A 283 4.92 -19.11 -30.23
N ASN A 284 5.62 -19.34 -29.12
CA ASN A 284 5.48 -20.56 -28.31
C ASN A 284 4.58 -20.38 -27.06
N GLY A 285 4.26 -19.13 -26.68
CA GLY A 285 3.55 -18.81 -25.45
C GLY A 285 3.89 -17.43 -24.92
N LEU A 286 3.71 -17.22 -23.62
CA LEU A 286 4.01 -15.95 -22.95
C LEU A 286 5.49 -15.90 -22.53
N LEU A 287 6.10 -14.73 -22.73
CA LEU A 287 7.39 -14.36 -22.16
C LEU A 287 7.15 -13.32 -21.07
N LEU A 288 7.63 -13.62 -19.87
CA LEU A 288 7.63 -12.71 -18.72
C LEU A 288 9.04 -12.14 -18.53
N LEU A 289 9.10 -10.82 -18.36
CA LEU A 289 10.32 -10.11 -18.02
C LEU A 289 10.11 -9.25 -16.77
N ASP A 290 11.04 -9.34 -15.83
CA ASP A 290 11.15 -8.48 -14.66
C ASP A 290 12.50 -7.71 -14.65
N TYR A 291 12.44 -6.42 -14.35
CA TYR A 291 13.57 -5.50 -14.36
C TYR A 291 14.18 -5.36 -12.96
N LYS A 292 15.45 -5.76 -12.79
CA LYS A 292 16.15 -5.63 -11.51
C LYS A 292 17.35 -4.69 -11.59
N THR A 293 17.40 -3.76 -10.64
CA THR A 293 18.51 -2.81 -10.46
C THR A 293 19.42 -3.16 -9.29
N ASP A 294 19.12 -4.25 -8.57
CA ASP A 294 19.89 -4.71 -7.42
C ASP A 294 21.34 -5.02 -7.78
N ARG A 295 22.26 -4.70 -6.85
CA ARG A 295 23.65 -5.12 -6.93
C ARG A 295 23.79 -6.53 -6.34
N ALA A 296 23.58 -7.54 -7.17
CA ALA A 296 23.59 -8.94 -6.78
C ALA A 296 24.12 -9.83 -7.92
N SER A 297 24.56 -11.04 -7.58
CA SER A 297 24.91 -12.07 -8.57
C SER A 297 23.65 -12.61 -9.27
N ALA A 298 23.83 -13.37 -10.35
CA ALA A 298 22.68 -13.94 -11.04
C ALA A 298 21.97 -15.00 -10.18
N GLU A 299 22.73 -15.81 -9.46
CA GLU A 299 22.23 -16.83 -8.55
C GLU A 299 21.45 -16.21 -7.40
N GLU A 300 21.96 -15.11 -6.82
CA GLU A 300 21.26 -14.36 -5.78
C GLU A 300 19.95 -13.76 -6.29
N LEU A 301 19.92 -13.23 -7.52
CA LEU A 301 18.71 -12.68 -8.13
C LEU A 301 17.66 -13.77 -8.36
N ILE A 302 18.07 -14.93 -8.86
CA ILE A 302 17.17 -16.08 -9.02
C ILE A 302 16.60 -16.47 -7.67
N ASN A 303 17.44 -16.72 -6.66
CA ASN A 303 16.99 -17.17 -5.34
C ASN A 303 16.03 -16.17 -4.67
N ARG A 304 16.24 -14.86 -4.84
CA ARG A 304 15.38 -13.82 -4.26
C ARG A 304 14.02 -13.73 -4.95
N TYR A 305 13.97 -13.91 -6.26
CA TYR A 305 12.79 -13.57 -7.07
C TYR A 305 12.10 -14.78 -7.71
N GLU A 306 12.67 -15.98 -7.64
CA GLU A 306 12.10 -17.21 -8.22
C GLU A 306 10.65 -17.40 -7.79
N LYS A 307 10.36 -17.35 -6.48
CA LYS A 307 9.00 -17.56 -5.97
C LYS A 307 8.01 -16.50 -6.43
N GLN A 308 8.45 -15.25 -6.52
CA GLN A 308 7.64 -14.14 -7.04
C GLN A 308 7.30 -14.39 -8.52
N LEU A 309 8.29 -14.79 -9.32
CA LEU A 309 8.13 -15.04 -10.74
C LEU A 309 7.28 -16.28 -11.02
N GLU A 310 7.34 -17.32 -10.17
CA GLU A 310 6.40 -18.44 -10.22
C GLU A 310 4.95 -17.98 -10.08
N TYR A 311 4.66 -17.08 -9.12
CA TYR A 311 3.32 -16.55 -8.93
C TYR A 311 2.87 -15.65 -10.08
N TYR A 312 3.79 -14.88 -10.64
CA TYR A 312 3.49 -14.09 -11.83
C TYR A 312 3.20 -14.97 -13.04
N ALA A 313 3.98 -16.03 -13.24
CA ALA A 313 3.73 -16.98 -14.31
C ALA A 313 2.36 -17.65 -14.14
N TYR A 314 2.07 -18.16 -12.95
CA TYR A 314 0.75 -18.73 -12.62
C TYR A 314 -0.39 -17.75 -12.92
N ALA A 315 -0.27 -16.50 -12.46
CA ALA A 315 -1.30 -15.49 -12.68
C ALA A 315 -1.46 -15.16 -14.17
N ALA A 316 -0.36 -14.99 -14.90
CA ALA A 316 -0.38 -14.73 -16.34
C ALA A 316 -1.06 -15.87 -17.10
N GLU A 317 -0.75 -17.14 -16.79
CA GLU A 317 -1.39 -18.28 -17.42
C GLU A 317 -2.91 -18.31 -17.18
N LYS A 318 -3.35 -17.99 -15.95
CA LYS A 318 -4.78 -17.90 -15.60
C LYS A 318 -5.49 -16.74 -16.27
N CYS A 319 -4.86 -15.56 -16.34
CA CYS A 319 -5.45 -14.36 -16.91
C CYS A 319 -5.53 -14.42 -18.44
N PHE A 320 -4.53 -14.98 -19.11
CA PHE A 320 -4.39 -14.94 -20.57
C PHE A 320 -4.70 -16.27 -21.26
N GLY A 321 -4.84 -17.37 -20.53
CA GLY A 321 -5.15 -18.69 -21.09
C GLY A 321 -4.06 -19.25 -22.01
N LYS A 322 -2.82 -18.77 -21.88
CA LYS A 322 -1.64 -19.18 -22.66
C LYS A 322 -0.53 -19.60 -21.69
N PRO A 323 0.25 -20.65 -22.00
CA PRO A 323 1.34 -21.08 -21.14
C PRO A 323 2.47 -20.04 -21.11
N VAL A 324 3.09 -19.87 -19.95
CA VAL A 324 4.34 -19.11 -19.84
C VAL A 324 5.49 -20.04 -20.22
N THR A 325 6.17 -19.70 -21.30
CA THR A 325 7.27 -20.51 -21.85
C THR A 325 8.64 -19.98 -21.48
N GLU A 326 8.73 -18.70 -21.11
CA GLU A 326 9.99 -18.06 -20.75
C GLU A 326 9.79 -17.07 -19.61
N ILE A 327 10.67 -17.16 -18.61
CA ILE A 327 10.76 -16.23 -17.49
C ILE A 327 12.18 -15.67 -17.46
N CYS A 328 12.29 -14.35 -17.58
CA CYS A 328 13.56 -13.65 -17.64
C CYS A 328 13.62 -12.56 -16.57
N ILE A 329 14.81 -12.39 -15.99
CA ILE A 329 15.19 -11.19 -15.26
C ILE A 329 16.19 -10.43 -16.11
N TRP A 330 15.96 -9.13 -16.32
CA TRP A 330 17.01 -8.26 -16.84
C TRP A 330 17.70 -7.54 -15.68
N SER A 331 18.98 -7.87 -15.45
CA SER A 331 19.78 -7.20 -14.43
C SER A 331 20.50 -5.99 -15.03
N PHE A 332 20.14 -4.79 -14.58
CA PHE A 332 20.84 -3.56 -14.97
C PHE A 332 22.23 -3.44 -14.34
N TYR A 333 22.48 -4.12 -13.22
CA TYR A 333 23.81 -4.17 -12.62
C TYR A 333 24.76 -5.04 -13.46
N LEU A 334 24.32 -6.24 -13.83
CA LEU A 334 25.12 -7.17 -14.64
C LEU A 334 25.04 -6.89 -16.15
N SER A 335 24.10 -6.05 -16.58
CA SER A 335 23.81 -5.73 -17.99
C SER A 335 23.57 -6.97 -18.86
N ARG A 336 22.84 -7.96 -18.33
CA ARG A 336 22.55 -9.22 -19.02
C ARG A 336 21.19 -9.80 -18.63
N GLU A 337 20.68 -10.64 -19.52
CA GLU A 337 19.52 -11.51 -19.23
C GLU A 337 19.93 -12.64 -18.28
N ILE A 338 19.03 -12.98 -17.36
CA ILE A 338 19.12 -14.14 -16.50
C ILE A 338 17.83 -14.93 -16.71
N ARG A 339 17.95 -16.17 -17.19
CA ARG A 339 16.80 -17.05 -17.39
C ARG A 339 16.48 -17.76 -16.09
N VAL A 340 15.20 -17.81 -15.75
CA VAL A 340 14.69 -18.50 -14.58
C VAL A 340 13.99 -19.77 -15.04
N GLU A 341 14.27 -20.88 -14.36
CA GLU A 341 13.67 -22.18 -14.68
C GLU A 341 12.17 -22.17 -14.35
N ILE A 342 11.36 -22.73 -15.25
CA ILE A 342 9.91 -22.80 -15.07
C ILE A 342 9.56 -24.08 -14.32
N LYS A 343 9.31 -23.96 -13.02
CA LYS A 343 8.77 -25.04 -12.20
C LYS A 343 7.27 -25.13 -12.44
N ARG A 344 6.84 -26.05 -13.32
CA ARG A 344 5.41 -26.35 -13.51
C ARG A 344 4.87 -27.04 -12.25
N ARG A 345 3.82 -26.45 -11.66
CA ARG A 345 3.10 -27.03 -10.51
C ARG A 345 2.07 -28.04 -10.96
#